data_AF-A0A1T4VBL5-F1
#
_entry.id   AF-A0A1T4VBL5-F1
#
_cell.length_a   1.000
_cell.length_b   1.000
_cell.length_c   1.000
_cell.angle_alpha   90.00
_cell.angle_beta   90.00
_cell.angle_gamma   90.00
#
_symmetry.space_group_name_H-M   'P 1'
#
loop_
_entity.id
_entity.type
_entity.pdbx_description
1 polymer ?
#
loop_
_entity_poly.entity_id
_entity_poly.type
_entity_poly.pdbx_seq_one_letter_code
_entity_poly.pdbx_strand_id
1 'polypeptide(L)'
;MELQEIIKKITETEASISKELEKDNLELAQEYLNRSHELLKELVKIKDSLTDENLNMAKEFASAYAEHIKEQVKILAVEQAKISDEFKKVRKQHQVSNKYAKIQKIPY
;
A
#
# COMPACT_ATOMS: atom_id res chain seq x y z
N MET A 1 8.32 24.39 -9.72
CA MET A 1 7.07 23.71 -9.32
C MET A 1 6.53 24.44 -8.12
N GLU A 2 5.29 24.90 -8.19
CA GLU A 2 4.62 25.51 -7.05
C GLU A 2 4.24 24.40 -6.06
N LEU A 3 4.38 24.66 -4.75
CA LEU A 3 4.10 23.70 -3.67
C LEU A 3 2.76 22.98 -3.85
N GLN A 4 1.73 23.71 -4.28
CA GLN A 4 0.38 23.20 -4.52
C GLN A 4 0.35 22.13 -5.62
N GLU A 5 1.20 22.25 -6.64
CA GLU A 5 1.29 21.30 -7.74
C GLU A 5 1.90 19.97 -7.28
N ILE A 6 2.90 20.01 -6.39
CA ILE A 6 3.47 18.81 -5.76
C ILE A 6 2.44 18.13 -4.89
N ILE A 7 1.76 18.88 -4.02
CA ILE A 7 0.70 18.35 -3.14
C ILE A 7 -0.42 17.69 -3.95
N LYS A 8 -0.86 18.34 -5.03
CA LYS A 8 -1.87 17.81 -5.95
C LYS A 8 -1.42 16.49 -6.57
N LYS A 9 -0.20 16.44 -7.11
CA LYS A 9 0.37 15.21 -7.70
C LYS A 9 0.49 14.08 -6.68
N ILE A 10 0.88 14.36 -5.43
CA ILE A 10 0.92 13.34 -4.37
C ILE A 10 -0.48 12.78 -4.14
N THR A 11 -1.48 13.64 -4.01
CA THR A 11 -2.87 13.23 -3.76
C THR A 11 -3.45 12.41 -4.92
N GLU A 12 -3.18 12.81 -6.17
CA GLU A 12 -3.59 12.08 -7.37
C GLU A 12 -2.91 10.70 -7.48
N THR A 13 -1.63 10.65 -7.13
CA THR A 13 -0.86 9.40 -7.11
C THR A 13 -1.42 8.46 -6.04
N GLU A 14 -1.75 8.99 -4.86
CA GLU A 14 -2.36 8.22 -3.76
C GLU A 14 -3.73 7.62 -4.13
N ALA A 15 -4.58 8.42 -4.78
CA ALA A 15 -5.86 7.94 -5.29
C ALA A 15 -5.67 6.83 -6.34
N SER A 16 -4.62 6.93 -7.16
CA SER A 16 -4.26 5.90 -8.13
C SER A 16 -3.79 4.61 -7.46
N ILE A 17 -2.99 4.70 -6.39
CA ILE A 17 -2.60 3.51 -5.59
C ILE A 17 -3.84 2.79 -5.08
N SER A 18 -4.76 3.51 -4.43
CA SER A 18 -5.99 2.93 -3.89
C SER A 18 -6.82 2.23 -4.96
N LYS A 19 -6.98 2.89 -6.12
CA LYS A 19 -7.75 2.36 -7.26
C LYS A 19 -7.14 1.11 -7.87
N GLU A 20 -5.81 1.01 -7.94
CA GLU A 20 -5.15 -0.16 -8.49
C GLU A 20 -5.10 -1.32 -7.47
N LEU A 21 -5.01 -1.03 -6.16
CA LEU A 21 -5.17 -2.02 -5.11
C LEU A 21 -6.58 -2.65 -5.12
N GLU A 22 -7.63 -1.87 -5.35
CA GLU A 22 -9.01 -2.38 -5.51
C GLU A 22 -9.16 -3.34 -6.70
N LYS A 23 -8.32 -3.20 -7.73
CA LYS A 23 -8.30 -4.07 -8.92
C LYS A 23 -7.33 -5.24 -8.79
N ASP A 24 -6.69 -5.42 -7.64
CA ASP A 24 -5.64 -6.42 -7.40
C ASP A 24 -4.42 -6.26 -8.34
N ASN A 25 -4.21 -5.05 -8.87
CA ASN A 25 -3.09 -4.73 -9.76
C ASN A 25 -1.88 -4.25 -8.94
N LEU A 26 -1.20 -5.21 -8.31
CA LEU A 26 -0.11 -4.93 -7.37
C LEU A 26 1.13 -4.30 -8.04
N GLU A 27 1.40 -4.64 -9.30
CA GLU A 27 2.55 -4.10 -10.03
C GLU A 27 2.39 -2.59 -10.27
N LEU A 28 1.23 -2.19 -10.81
CA LEU A 28 0.96 -0.78 -11.08
C LEU A 28 0.77 0.03 -9.77
N ALA A 29 0.18 -0.57 -8.74
CA ALA A 29 0.11 0.05 -7.41
C ALA A 29 1.52 0.33 -6.84
N GLN A 30 2.48 -0.59 -7.04
CA GLN A 30 3.88 -0.41 -6.63
C GLN A 30 4.58 0.70 -7.41
N GLU A 31 4.31 0.84 -8.71
CA GLU A 31 4.83 1.96 -9.52
C GLU A 31 4.33 3.30 -9.00
N TYR A 32 3.03 3.43 -8.72
CA TYR A 32 2.48 4.65 -8.14
C TYR A 32 3.04 4.94 -6.74
N LEU A 33 3.28 3.90 -5.93
CA LEU A 33 3.92 4.08 -4.61
C LEU A 33 5.35 4.62 -4.73
N ASN A 34 6.13 4.10 -5.67
CA ASN A 34 7.46 4.62 -5.97
C ASN A 34 7.39 6.09 -6.41
N ARG A 35 6.41 6.42 -7.27
CA ARG A 35 6.20 7.80 -7.74
C ARG A 35 5.80 8.75 -6.62
N SER A 36 4.93 8.32 -5.70
CA SER A 36 4.56 9.10 -4.52
C SER A 36 5.79 9.39 -3.64
N HIS A 37 6.66 8.40 -3.45
CA HIS A 37 7.90 8.57 -2.70
C HIS A 37 8.86 9.57 -3.36
N GLU A 38 8.96 9.59 -4.69
CA GLU A 38 9.74 10.61 -5.40
C GLU A 38 9.19 12.03 -5.16
N LEU A 39 7.88 12.20 -5.27
CA LEU A 39 7.21 13.49 -5.04
C LEU A 39 7.39 13.98 -3.59
N LEU A 40 7.36 13.07 -2.61
CA LEU A 40 7.67 13.41 -1.22
C LEU A 40 9.12 13.87 -1.04
N LYS A 41 10.08 13.25 -1.74
CA LYS A 41 11.47 13.72 -1.73
C LYS A 41 11.60 15.11 -2.36
N GLU A 42 10.84 15.40 -3.42
CA GLU A 42 10.79 16.74 -4.00
C GLU A 42 10.22 17.76 -3.01
N LEU A 43 9.14 17.42 -2.29
CA LEU A 43 8.56 18.26 -1.24
C LEU A 43 9.59 18.60 -0.16
N VAL A 44 10.38 17.61 0.28
CA VAL A 44 11.44 17.82 1.27
C VAL A 44 12.55 18.74 0.73
N LYS A 45 12.95 18.59 -0.53
CA LYS A 45 13.99 19.43 -1.15
C LYS A 45 13.60 20.90 -1.23
N ILE A 46 12.32 21.20 -1.45
CA ILE A 46 11.85 22.59 -1.58
C ILE A 46 11.55 23.23 -0.22
N LYS A 47 11.46 22.46 0.86
CA LYS A 47 11.07 22.91 2.21
C LYS A 47 11.79 24.19 2.65
N ASP A 48 13.11 24.23 2.50
CA ASP A 48 13.95 25.34 2.99
C ASP A 48 13.87 26.60 2.10
N SER A 49 13.23 26.48 0.93
CA SER A 49 12.97 27.59 -0.01
C SER A 49 11.55 28.16 0.08
N LEU A 50 10.71 27.61 0.97
CA LEU A 50 9.32 28.05 1.14
C LEU A 50 9.23 29.28 2.04
N THR A 51 8.28 30.16 1.72
CA THR A 51 7.83 31.23 2.63
C THR A 51 7.05 30.64 3.82
N ASP A 52 6.93 31.39 4.92
CA ASP A 52 6.27 30.91 6.15
C ASP A 52 4.84 30.38 5.93
N GLU A 53 4.05 31.05 5.07
CA GLU A 53 2.69 30.60 4.71
C GLU A 53 2.69 29.25 4.00
N ASN A 54 3.55 29.10 2.98
CA ASN A 54 3.69 27.86 2.23
C ASN A 54 4.27 26.73 3.10
N LEU A 55 5.15 27.07 4.03
CA LEU A 55 5.73 26.12 4.96
C LEU A 55 4.68 25.59 5.95
N ASN A 56 3.75 26.44 6.41
CA ASN A 56 2.61 26.02 7.21
C ASN A 56 1.67 25.10 6.42
N MET A 57 1.33 25.45 5.18
CA MET A 57 0.52 24.60 4.31
C MET A 57 1.17 23.23 4.08
N ALA A 58 2.49 23.18 3.84
CA ALA A 58 3.24 21.94 3.68
C ALA A 58 3.22 21.08 4.96
N LYS A 59 3.29 21.70 6.15
CA LYS A 59 3.20 21.00 7.45
C LYS A 59 1.82 20.41 7.70
N GLU A 60 0.77 21.17 7.41
CA GLU A 60 -0.62 20.71 7.54
C GLU A 60 -0.86 19.51 6.61
N PHE A 61 -0.45 19.64 5.35
CA PHE A 61 -0.51 18.53 4.40
C PHE A 61 0.27 17.31 4.87
N ALA A 62 1.53 17.49 5.29
CA ALA A 62 2.36 16.37 5.75
C ALA A 62 1.76 15.66 6.97
N SER A 63 1.15 16.41 7.89
CA SER A 63 0.50 15.85 9.09
C SER A 63 -0.74 15.04 8.71
N ALA A 64 -1.59 15.58 7.83
CA ALA A 64 -2.77 14.88 7.33
C ALA A 64 -2.40 13.62 6.53
N TYR A 65 -1.39 13.74 5.67
CA TYR A 65 -0.90 12.63 4.85
C TYR A 65 -0.27 11.51 5.69
N ALA A 66 0.44 11.85 6.77
CA ALA A 66 1.00 10.86 7.70
C ALA A 66 -0.09 10.04 8.41
N GLU A 67 -1.16 10.69 8.89
CA GLU A 67 -2.29 9.97 9.49
C GLU A 67 -3.04 9.13 8.44
N HIS A 68 -3.16 9.62 7.20
CA HIS A 68 -3.75 8.86 6.10
C HIS A 68 -2.97 7.56 5.81
N ILE A 69 -1.64 7.63 5.65
CA ILE A 69 -0.78 6.46 5.45
C ILE A 69 -0.91 5.48 6.62
N LYS A 70 -0.91 6.00 7.85
CA LYS A 70 -1.03 5.16 9.05
C LYS A 70 -2.33 4.37 9.07
N GLU A 71 -3.43 4.95 8.61
CA GLU A 71 -4.70 4.25 8.48
C GLU A 71 -4.67 3.19 7.38
N GLN A 72 -4.11 3.52 6.21
CA GLN A 72 -3.94 2.53 5.14
C GLN A 72 -3.10 1.33 5.57
N VAL A 73 -2.00 1.55 6.31
CA VAL A 73 -1.16 0.47 6.83
C VAL A 73 -1.94 -0.47 7.75
N LYS A 74 -2.85 0.07 8.58
CA LYS A 74 -3.72 -0.77 9.43
C LYS A 74 -4.65 -1.63 8.59
N ILE A 75 -5.27 -1.05 7.55
CA ILE A 75 -6.18 -1.78 6.65
C ILE A 75 -5.42 -2.91 5.94
N LEU A 76 -4.24 -2.61 5.39
CA LEU A 76 -3.39 -3.62 4.73
C LEU A 76 -2.96 -4.73 5.68
N ALA A 77 -2.65 -4.42 6.94
CA ALA A 77 -2.32 -5.44 7.95
C ALA A 77 -3.50 -6.39 8.22
N VAL A 78 -4.73 -5.87 8.24
CA VAL A 78 -5.95 -6.68 8.39
C VAL A 78 -6.15 -7.59 7.17
N GLU A 79 -5.99 -7.06 5.96
CA GLU A 79 -6.09 -7.87 4.72
C GLU A 79 -5.01 -8.95 4.65
N GLN A 80 -3.76 -8.61 5.01
CA GLN A 80 -2.67 -9.58 5.10
C GLN A 80 -2.98 -10.73 6.07
N ALA A 81 -3.60 -10.42 7.21
CA ALA A 81 -4.02 -11.44 8.18
C ALA A 81 -5.09 -12.38 7.59
N LYS A 82 -6.09 -11.84 6.87
CA LYS A 82 -7.11 -12.63 6.18
C LYS A 82 -6.48 -13.57 5.15
N ILE A 83 -5.60 -13.07 4.30
CA ILE A 83 -4.89 -13.86 3.28
C ILE A 83 -4.07 -14.98 3.95
N SER A 84 -3.36 -14.67 5.04
CA SER A 84 -2.60 -15.67 5.80
C SER A 84 -3.48 -16.80 6.33
N ASP A 85 -4.66 -16.48 6.83
CA ASP A 85 -5.59 -17.48 7.35
C ASP A 85 -6.23 -18.31 6.24
N GLU A 86 -6.56 -17.72 5.09
CA GLU A 86 -6.99 -18.46 3.89
C GLU A 86 -5.89 -19.41 3.41
N PHE A 87 -4.65 -18.94 3.34
CA PHE A 87 -3.51 -19.76 2.96
C PHE A 87 -3.32 -20.96 3.91
N LYS A 88 -3.45 -20.76 5.23
CA LYS A 88 -3.42 -21.86 6.21
C LYS A 88 -4.56 -22.86 5.98
N LYS A 89 -5.77 -22.40 5.65
CA LYS A 89 -6.92 -23.27 5.36
C LYS A 89 -6.64 -24.13 4.12
N VAL A 90 -6.21 -23.51 3.02
CA VAL A 90 -5.87 -24.21 1.76
C VAL A 90 -4.74 -25.22 1.99
N ARG A 91 -3.67 -24.83 2.71
CA ARG A 91 -2.57 -25.75 3.06
C ARG A 91 -3.05 -26.96 3.86
N LYS A 92 -3.95 -26.77 4.84
CA LYS A 92 -4.54 -27.87 5.61
C LYS A 92 -5.38 -28.79 4.71
N GLN A 93 -6.19 -28.24 3.81
CA GLN A 93 -6.97 -29.03 2.85
C GLN A 93 -6.07 -29.87 1.92
N HIS A 94 -4.98 -29.30 1.41
CA HIS A 94 -4.00 -30.07 0.62
C HIS A 94 -3.32 -31.18 1.42
N GLN A 95 -2.98 -30.94 2.70
CA GLN A 95 -2.43 -31.99 3.56
C GLN A 95 -3.42 -33.14 3.79
N VAL A 96 -4.70 -32.81 3.99
CA VAL A 96 -5.76 -33.80 4.16
C VAL A 96 -5.95 -34.60 2.86
N SER A 97 -6.08 -33.92 1.72
CA SER A 97 -6.20 -34.56 0.39
C SER A 97 -5.02 -35.48 0.08
N ASN A 98 -3.79 -35.04 0.35
CA ASN A 98 -2.58 -35.85 0.17
C ASN A 98 -2.52 -37.08 1.09
N LYS A 99 -3.05 -36.99 2.32
CA LYS A 99 -3.16 -38.16 3.21
C LYS A 99 -4.15 -39.19 2.66
N TYR A 100 -5.31 -38.76 2.18
CA TYR A 100 -6.28 -39.66 1.55
C TYR A 100 -5.74 -40.30 0.26
N ALA A 101 -5.06 -39.53 -0.59
CA ALA A 101 -4.43 -40.06 -1.81
C ALA A 101 -3.30 -41.08 -1.51
N LYS A 102 -2.60 -40.95 -0.39
CA LYS A 102 -1.60 -41.95 0.06
C LYS A 102 -2.26 -43.23 0.59
N ILE A 103 -3.39 -43.12 1.30
CA ILE A 103 -4.13 -44.29 1.82
C ILE A 103 -4.69 -45.15 0.67
N GLN A 104 -5.18 -44.53 -0.42
CA GLN A 104 -5.66 -45.26 -1.61
C GLN A 104 -4.56 -45.96 -2.43
N LYS A 105 -3.29 -45.60 -2.25
CA LYS A 105 -2.16 -46.17 -2.98
C LYS A 105 -1.47 -47.34 -2.27
N ILE A 106 -1.97 -47.77 -1.11
CA ILE A 106 -1.45 -48.95 -0.42
C ILE A 106 -2.09 -50.18 -1.09
N PRO A 107 -1.34 -50.99 -1.86
CA PRO A 107 -1.88 -52.26 -2.36
C PRO A 107 -2.09 -53.21 -1.18
N TYR A 108 -3.23 -53.89 -1.18
CA TYR A 108 -3.48 -55.06 -0.32
C TYR A 108 -2.45 -56.16 -0.60
#